data_AF-A0A947F9E7-F1
#
_entry.id   AF-A0A947F9E7-F1
#
_cell.length_a   1.000
_cell.length_b   1.000
_cell.length_c   1.000
_cell.angle_alpha   90.00
_cell.angle_beta   90.00
_cell.angle_gamma   90.00
#
_symmetry.space_group_name_H-M   'P 1'
#
loop_
_entity.id
_entity.type
_entity.pdbx_description
1 polymer ?
#
loop_
_entity_poly.entity_id
_entity_poly.type
_entity_poly.pdbx_seq_one_letter_code
_entity_poly.pdbx_strand_id
1 'polypeptide(L)' 'MEWITEGVALIFIGFIVAGVTFIGTKNNVSEFIYISSAAVLIVLAVVSLFTGFKVNFLPYKLCPFIFILSVVLILVGR' A
#
# COMPACT_ATOMS: atom_id res chain seq x y z
N MET A 1 -11.60 -13.00 7.55
CA MET A 1 -10.80 -12.11 8.41
C MET A 1 -9.70 -11.37 7.62
N GLU A 2 -9.62 -11.53 6.29
CA GLU A 2 -8.62 -10.90 5.41
C GLU A 2 -8.61 -9.36 5.44
N TRP A 3 -9.75 -8.67 5.64
CA TRP A 3 -9.78 -7.20 5.71
C TRP A 3 -8.94 -6.62 6.87
N ILE A 4 -8.90 -7.29 8.02
CA ILE A 4 -8.03 -6.87 9.14
C ILE A 4 -6.55 -7.02 8.75
N THR A 5 -6.21 -8.11 8.05
CA THR A 5 -4.84 -8.38 7.62
C THR A 5 -4.37 -7.38 6.57
N GLU A 6 -5.24 -6.98 5.64
CA GLU A 6 -4.96 -5.93 4.64
C GLU A 6 -4.77 -4.56 5.30
N GLY A 7 -5.60 -4.22 6.29
CA GLY A 7 -5.46 -2.97 7.06
C GLY A 7 -4.15 -2.90 7.85
N VAL A 8 -3.77 -3.99 8.53
CA VAL A 8 -2.49 -4.09 9.25
C VAL A 8 -1.31 -3.99 8.29
N ALA A 9 -1.38 -4.62 7.12
CA ALA A 9 -0.34 -4.49 6.09
C ALA A 9 -0.18 -3.03 5.62
N LEU A 10 -1.27 -2.30 5.44
CA LEU A 10 -1.26 -0.90 5.01
C LEU A 10 -0.58 0.01 6.05
N ILE A 11 -0.91 -0.18 7.34
CA ILE A 11 -0.27 0.56 8.44
C ILE A 11 1.24 0.26 8.47
N PHE A 12 1.63 -1.00 8.30
CA PHE A 12 3.04 -1.40 8.29
C PHE A 12 3.82 -0.78 7.12
N ILE A 13 3.24 -0.78 5.91
CA ILE A 13 3.86 -0.16 4.72
C ILE A 13 4.01 1.35 4.93
N GLY A 14 2.98 2.01 5.46
CA GLY A 14 3.03 3.44 5.79
C GLY A 14 4.14 3.76 6.80
N PHE A 15 4.33 2.91 7.82
CA PHE A 15 5.39 3.07 8.81
C PHE A 15 6.79 2.94 8.19
N ILE A 16 7.01 1.96 7.31
CA ILE A 16 8.28 1.78 6.59
C ILE A 16 8.59 3.00 5.72
N VAL A 17 7.62 3.48 4.93
CA VAL A 17 7.77 4.65 4.05
C VAL A 17 8.07 5.91 4.86
N ALA A 18 7.37 6.12 5.98
CA ALA A 18 7.62 7.25 6.87
C ALA A 18 9.02 7.19 7.49
N GLY A 19 9.45 6.02 7.94
CA GLY A 19 10.79 5.79 8.49
C GLY A 19 11.91 6.08 7.48
N VAL A 20 11.77 5.60 6.24
CA VAL A 20 12.73 5.87 5.16
C VAL A 20 12.81 7.36 4.83
N THR A 21 11.65 8.03 4.78
CA THR A 21 11.57 9.47 4.53
C THR A 21 12.28 10.27 5.65
N PHE A 22 12.20 9.81 6.89
CA PHE A 22 12.84 10.45 8.04
C PHE A 22 14.37 10.28 8.07
N ILE A 23 14.88 9.15 7.57
CA ILE A 23 16.32 8.83 7.54
C ILE A 23 17.05 9.50 6.35
N GLY A 24 16.34 9.77 5.25
CA GLY A 24 16.82 10.57 4.14
C GLY A 24 16.70 9.89 2.77
N THR A 25 16.22 10.67 1.80
CA THR A 25 15.82 10.22 0.45
C THR A 25 17.00 9.93 -0.51
N LYS A 26 18.25 10.26 -0.14
CA LYS A 26 19.39 10.30 -1.09
C LYS A 26 20.14 8.98 -1.29
N ASN A 27 19.59 7.84 -0.87
CA ASN A 27 20.22 6.52 -0.99
C ASN A 27 19.45 5.58 -1.92
N ASN A 28 20.17 4.74 -2.68
CA ASN A 28 19.59 3.68 -3.53
C ASN A 28 18.68 2.72 -2.75
N VAL A 29 18.95 2.55 -1.44
CA VAL A 29 18.12 1.74 -0.53
C VAL A 29 16.73 2.35 -0.35
N SER A 30 16.64 3.68 -0.24
CA SER A 30 15.37 4.41 -0.11
C SER A 30 14.51 4.22 -1.37
N GLU A 31 15.13 4.33 -2.55
CA GLU A 31 14.45 4.09 -3.83
C GLU A 31 13.89 2.66 -3.94
N PHE A 32 14.68 1.65 -3.57
CA PHE A 32 14.22 0.25 -3.56
C PHE A 32 13.04 0.04 -2.61
N ILE A 33 13.05 0.67 -1.43
CA ILE A 33 11.96 0.54 -0.45
C ILE A 33 10.69 1.22 -0.97
N TYR A 34 10.78 2.40 -1.61
CA TYR A 34 9.61 3.05 -2.21
C TYR A 34 9.00 2.23 -3.35
N ILE A 35 9.83 1.68 -4.24
CA ILE A 35 9.37 0.85 -5.37
C ILE A 35 8.76 -0.47 -4.88
N SER A 36 9.41 -1.15 -3.93
CA SER A 36 8.87 -2.39 -3.37
C SER A 36 7.57 -2.18 -2.61
N SER A 37 7.46 -1.06 -1.86
CA SER A 37 6.22 -0.65 -1.19
C SER A 37 5.10 -0.36 -2.19
N ALA A 38 5.40 0.35 -3.29
CA ALA A 38 4.42 0.60 -4.36
C ALA A 38 3.98 -0.70 -5.03
N ALA A 39 4.90 -1.62 -5.32
CA ALA A 39 4.59 -2.91 -5.94
C ALA A 39 3.66 -3.77 -5.07
N VAL A 40 3.94 -3.87 -3.76
CA VAL A 40 3.09 -4.67 -2.86
C VAL A 40 1.69 -4.07 -2.68
N LEU A 41 1.57 -2.73 -2.64
CA LEU A 41 0.27 -2.06 -2.58
C LEU A 41 -0.56 -2.33 -3.86
N ILE A 42 0.06 -2.37 -5.04
CA ILE A 42 -0.60 -2.73 -6.30
C ILE A 42 -1.06 -4.19 -6.27
N VAL A 43 -0.21 -5.11 -5.81
CA VAL A 43 -0.56 -6.53 -5.69
C VAL A 43 -1.73 -6.73 -4.73
N LEU A 44 -1.69 -6.10 -3.54
CA LEU A 44 -2.82 -6.14 -2.61
C LEU A 44 -4.08 -5.52 -3.24
N ALA A 45 -3.98 -4.39 -3.93
CA ALA A 45 -5.12 -3.78 -4.60
C ALA A 45 -5.76 -4.73 -5.61
N VAL A 46 -4.97 -5.45 -6.41
CA VAL A 46 -5.47 -6.45 -7.38
C VAL A 46 -6.15 -7.62 -6.67
N VAL A 47 -5.51 -8.19 -5.64
CA VAL A 47 -6.10 -9.28 -4.86
C VAL A 47 -7.42 -8.84 -4.21
N SER A 48 -7.45 -7.65 -3.61
CA SER A 48 -8.64 -7.06 -2.98
C SER A 48 -9.77 -6.80 -4.00
N LEU A 49 -9.43 -6.44 -5.25
CA LEU A 49 -10.39 -6.26 -6.34
C LEU A 49 -11.03 -7.59 -6.78
N PHE A 50 -10.23 -8.66 -6.86
CA PHE A 50 -10.72 -10.00 -7.18
C PHE A 50 -11.57 -10.59 -6.04
N THR A 51 -11.19 -10.37 -4.79
CA THR A 51 -11.95 -10.86 -3.62
C THR A 51 -13.22 -10.04 -3.38
N GLY A 52 -13.18 -8.73 -3.59
CA GLY A 52 -14.32 -7.82 -3.45
C GLY A 52 -15.44 -8.02 -4.48
N PHE A 53 -15.14 -8.65 -5.62
CA PHE A 53 -16.18 -9.03 -6.60
C PHE A 53 -17.01 -10.24 -6.14
N LYS A 54 -16.46 -11.06 -5.22
CA LYS A 54 -17.09 -12.28 -4.71
C LYS A 54 -17.91 -12.05 -3.44
N VAL A 55 -17.73 -10.91 -2.76
CA VAL A 55 -18.39 -10.58 -1.48
C VAL A 55 -18.95 -9.17 -1.54
N ASN A 56 -20.28 -9.01 -1.44
CA ASN A 56 -20.97 -7.70 -1.48
C ASN A 56 -20.84 -6.95 -0.13
N PHE A 57 -19.61 -6.79 0.35
CA PHE A 57 -19.29 -6.04 1.56
C PHE A 57 -18.55 -4.76 1.18
N LEU A 58 -19.19 -3.62 1.41
CA LEU A 58 -18.72 -2.26 1.11
C LEU A 58 -17.22 -1.98 1.39
N PRO A 59 -16.61 -2.39 2.52
CA PRO A 59 -15.20 -2.08 2.79
C PRO A 59 -14.19 -2.72 1.83
N TYR A 60 -14.52 -3.87 1.21
CA TYR A 60 -13.67 -4.49 0.19
C TYR A 60 -13.58 -3.68 -1.10
N LYS A 61 -14.61 -2.88 -1.39
CA LYS A 61 -14.66 -2.06 -2.61
C LYS A 61 -13.91 -0.74 -2.44
N LEU A 62 -13.77 -0.25 -1.21
CA LEU A 62 -13.01 0.97 -0.87
C LEU A 62 -11.50 0.69 -0.69
N CYS A 63 -11.14 -0.48 -0.15
CA CYS A 63 -9.75 -0.85 0.10
C CYS A 63 -8.81 -0.70 -1.12
N PRO A 64 -9.15 -1.18 -2.34
CA PRO A 64 -8.29 -0.99 -3.52
C PRO A 64 -8.11 0.49 -3.88
N PHE A 65 -9.11 1.34 -3.63
CA PHE A 65 -9.01 2.77 -3.88
C PHE A 65 -8.00 3.44 -2.93
N ILE A 66 -8.01 3.04 -1.65
CA ILE A 66 -7.06 3.51 -0.65
C ILE A 66 -5.64 3.06 -0.98
N PHE A 67 -5.46 1.81 -1.41
CA PHE A 67 -4.15 1.31 -1.85
C PHE A 67 -3.59 2.08 -3.05
N ILE A 68 -4.42 2.36 -4.05
CA ILE A 68 -4.02 3.17 -5.21
C ILE A 68 -3.66 4.60 -4.76
N LEU A 69 -4.45 5.20 -3.87
CA LEU A 69 -4.16 6.54 -3.34
C LEU A 69 -2.81 6.57 -2.61
N SER A 70 -2.51 5.54 -1.79
CA SER A 70 -1.23 5.40 -1.11
C SER A 70 -0.05 5.25 -2.07
N VAL A 71 -0.22 4.49 -3.17
CA VAL A 71 0.79 4.38 -4.22
C VAL A 71 1.07 5.74 -4.86
N VAL A 72 0.02 6.49 -5.20
CA VAL A 72 0.18 7.83 -5.79
C VAL A 72 0.90 8.76 -4.81
N LEU A 73 0.55 8.74 -3.52
CA LEU A 73 1.24 9.52 -2.50
C LEU A 73 2.72 9.15 -2.38
N ILE A 74 3.06 7.87 -2.41
CA ILE A 74 4.45 7.40 -2.36
C ILE A 74 5.22 7.84 -3.60
N LEU A 75 4.62 7.78 -4.79
CA LEU A 75 5.26 8.22 -6.03
C LEU A 75 5.49 9.74 -6.06
N VAL A 76 4.56 10.53 -5.53
CA VAL A 76 4.67 11.99 -5.48
C VAL A 76 5.61 12.45 -4.36
N GLY A 77 5.65 11.72 -3.25
CA GLY A 77 6.46 12.06 -2.07
C GLY A 77 7.92 11.60 -2.10
N ARG A 78 8.30 10.76 -3.08
CA ARG A 78 9.67 10.31 -3.32
C ARG A 78 10.51 11.38 -4.01
#